data_AF-A0A379X3R3-F1
#
_entry.id   AF-A0A379X3R3-F1
#
_cell.length_a   1.000
_cell.length_b   1.000
_cell.length_c   1.000
_cell.angle_alpha   90.00
_cell.angle_beta   90.00
_cell.angle_gamma   90.00
#
_symmetry.space_group_name_H-M   'P 1'
#
loop_
_entity.id
_entity.type
_entity.pdbx_description
1 polymer ?
#
loop_
_entity_poly.entity_id
_entity_poly.type
_entity_poly.pdbx_seq_one_letter_code
_entity_poly.pdbx_strand_id
1 'polypeptide(L)'
;MTAARWNFWLTKGGEIRGKLNGIGFAQTLNMEVDNAQHLVVRDISLQGTHLALPGTAEDSMPAEIKQQLETLENDWRQQHTRFSEQQHCLFIHSDWLGRIEASLQDVGEQIRQAQQC
;
A
#
# COMPACT_ATOMS: atom_id res chain seq x y z
N MET A 1 0.18 -11.99 3.40
CA MET A 1 -0.24 -13.24 4.07
C MET A 1 -1.77 -13.19 4.18
N THR A 2 -2.51 -14.29 3.99
CA THR A 2 -3.98 -14.27 4.10
C THR A 2 -4.44 -14.65 5.51
N ALA A 3 -5.50 -14.01 6.02
CA ALA A 3 -6.00 -14.22 7.38
C ALA A 3 -6.41 -15.69 7.66
N ALA A 4 -6.92 -16.41 6.66
CA ALA A 4 -7.24 -17.83 6.80
C ALA A 4 -6.01 -18.71 7.05
N ARG A 5 -4.88 -18.40 6.39
CA ARG A 5 -3.63 -19.15 6.53
C ARG A 5 -2.91 -18.83 7.85
N TRP A 6 -3.14 -17.62 8.37
CA TRP A 6 -2.70 -17.18 9.70
C TRP A 6 -3.26 -18.06 10.82
N ASN A 7 -4.58 -18.15 10.90
CA ASN A 7 -5.27 -18.90 11.96
C ASN A 7 -4.89 -20.40 11.96
N PHE A 8 -4.74 -20.96 10.76
CA PHE A 8 -4.32 -22.35 10.62
C PHE A 8 -2.92 -22.58 11.18
N TRP A 9 -1.95 -21.74 10.81
CA TRP A 9 -0.56 -21.87 11.28
C TRP A 9 -0.45 -21.69 12.80
N LEU A 10 -1.16 -20.73 13.39
CA LEU A 10 -1.18 -20.57 14.84
C LEU A 10 -1.74 -21.80 15.58
N THR A 11 -2.71 -22.50 14.99
CA THR A 11 -3.40 -23.62 15.64
C THR A 11 -2.72 -24.97 15.40
N LYS A 12 -2.15 -25.17 14.20
CA LYS A 12 -1.62 -26.46 13.73
C LYS A 12 -0.11 -26.46 13.52
N GLY A 13 0.55 -25.30 13.56
CA GLY A 13 1.96 -25.15 13.24
C GLY A 13 2.26 -25.40 11.75
N GLY A 14 3.52 -25.72 11.46
CA GLY A 14 4.02 -26.03 10.11
C GLY A 14 4.61 -24.82 9.39
N GLU A 15 4.57 -24.84 8.05
CA GLU A 15 5.14 -23.78 7.21
C GLU A 15 4.17 -22.61 6.98
N ILE A 16 4.64 -21.41 7.29
CA ILE A 16 3.95 -20.16 6.98
C ILE A 16 4.53 -19.52 5.72
N ARG A 17 3.65 -18.90 4.92
CA ARG A 17 4.06 -18.13 3.75
C ARG A 17 3.51 -16.72 3.78
N GLY A 18 4.37 -15.75 3.49
CA GLY A 18 4.04 -14.33 3.49
C GLY A 18 4.62 -13.63 2.27
N LYS A 19 4.00 -12.51 1.88
CA LYS A 19 4.57 -11.62 0.86
C LYS A 19 5.47 -10.63 1.59
N LEU A 20 6.69 -10.44 1.09
CA LEU A 20 7.59 -9.42 1.61
C LEU A 20 7.14 -8.05 1.08
N ASN A 21 7.02 -7.07 1.97
CA ASN A 21 6.55 -5.71 1.63
C ASN A 21 5.20 -5.65 0.88
N GLY A 22 4.34 -6.67 1.07
CA GLY A 22 3.02 -6.73 0.42
C GLY A 22 3.02 -7.13 -1.07
N ILE A 23 4.18 -7.20 -1.73
CA ILE A 23 4.31 -7.43 -3.17
C ILE A 23 4.88 -8.81 -3.51
N GLY A 24 4.73 -9.24 -4.77
CA GLY A 24 5.28 -10.49 -5.28
C GLY A 24 4.59 -11.77 -4.79
N PHE A 25 5.31 -12.90 -4.95
CA PHE A 25 4.84 -14.22 -4.52
C PHE A 25 5.03 -14.44 -3.02
N ALA A 26 4.16 -15.27 -2.43
CA ALA A 26 4.28 -15.63 -1.03
C ALA A 26 5.45 -16.59 -0.82
N GLN A 27 6.47 -16.13 -0.09
CA GLN A 27 7.68 -16.89 0.25
C GLN A 27 7.51 -17.57 1.61
N THR A 28 8.19 -18.69 1.82
CA THR A 28 8.25 -19.35 3.13
C THR A 28 9.02 -18.46 4.10
N LEU A 29 8.44 -18.19 5.27
CA LEU A 29 9.06 -17.37 6.32
C LEU A 29 9.43 -18.27 7.49
N ASN A 30 10.63 -18.09 8.03
CA ASN A 30 11.00 -18.68 9.31
C ASN A 30 10.38 -17.83 10.41
N MET A 31 9.29 -18.32 11.00
CA MET A 31 8.51 -17.59 12.00
C MET A 31 8.26 -18.47 13.21
N GLU A 32 8.29 -17.86 14.39
CA GLU A 32 7.99 -18.52 15.66
C GLU A 32 7.24 -17.59 16.60
N VAL A 33 6.66 -18.18 17.65
CA VAL A 33 6.09 -17.45 18.78
C VAL A 33 7.09 -17.53 19.92
N ASP A 34 7.57 -16.37 20.40
CA ASP A 34 8.53 -16.33 21.51
C ASP A 34 7.85 -16.59 22.87
N ASN A 35 8.67 -16.64 23.93
CA ASN A 35 8.19 -16.86 25.30
C ASN A 35 7.29 -15.71 25.82
N ALA A 36 7.35 -14.53 25.20
CA ALA A 36 6.54 -13.37 25.53
C ALA A 36 5.27 -13.28 24.64
N GLN A 37 4.95 -14.33 23.87
CA GLN A 37 3.81 -14.40 22.96
C GLN A 37 3.87 -13.42 21.78
N HIS A 38 5.07 -12.97 21.39
CA HIS A 38 5.29 -12.19 20.18
C HIS A 38 5.65 -13.07 18.99
N LEU A 39 5.34 -12.56 17.80
CA LEU A 39 5.73 -13.17 16.54
C LEU A 39 7.12 -12.70 16.15
N VAL A 40 8.03 -13.64 15.92
CA VAL A 40 9.40 -13.36 15.54
C VAL A 40 9.69 -13.97 14.17
N VAL A 41 10.18 -13.16 13.24
CA VAL A 41 10.70 -13.63 11.94
C VAL A 41 12.21 -13.71 12.00
N ARG A 42 12.79 -14.82 11.53
CA ARG A 42 14.25 -15.03 11.48
C ARG A 42 14.79 -15.01 10.06
N ASP A 43 15.94 -14.37 9.89
CA ASP A 43 16.69 -14.42 8.65
C ASP A 43 17.61 -15.65 8.57
N ILE A 44 18.41 -15.74 7.50
CA ILE A 44 19.39 -16.83 7.29
C ILE A 44 20.52 -16.85 8.34
N SER A 45 20.73 -15.73 9.04
CA SER A 45 21.70 -15.59 10.13
C SER A 45 21.06 -15.86 11.50
N LEU A 46 19.79 -16.31 11.51
CA LEU A 46 18.96 -16.53 12.70
C LEU A 46 18.67 -15.26 13.52
N GLN A 47 18.85 -14.07 12.94
CA GLN A 47 18.50 -12.80 13.59
C GLN A 47 16.98 -12.65 13.63
N GLY A 48 16.42 -12.51 14.84
CA GLY A 48 14.99 -12.41 15.07
C GLY A 48 14.50 -10.96 15.05
N THR A 49 13.39 -10.71 14.35
CA THR A 49 12.68 -9.42 14.36
C THR A 49 11.24 -9.62 14.81
N HIS A 50 10.78 -8.83 15.79
CA HIS A 50 9.41 -8.89 16.29
C HIS A 50 8.46 -8.18 15.32
N LEU A 51 7.32 -8.82 15.04
CA LEU A 51 6.25 -8.21 14.27
C LEU A 51 5.31 -7.43 15.17
N ALA A 52 4.95 -6.24 14.73
CA ALA A 52 3.89 -5.44 15.31
C ALA A 52 2.77 -5.26 14.29
N LEU A 53 1.53 -5.17 14.77
CA LEU A 53 0.45 -4.66 13.94
C LEU A 53 0.68 -3.17 13.73
N PRO A 54 0.34 -2.62 12.54
CA PRO A 54 0.26 -1.17 12.38
C PRO A 54 -0.67 -0.65 13.48
N GLY A 55 -0.12 0.17 14.38
CA GLY A 55 -0.79 0.55 15.60
C GLY A 55 -1.94 1.51 15.32
N THR A 56 -3.07 1.29 15.98
CA THR A 56 -4.11 2.29 16.28
C THR A 56 -3.59 3.32 17.31
N ALA A 57 -2.38 3.82 17.12
CA ALA A 57 -1.82 4.85 17.99
C ALA A 57 -2.31 6.21 17.49
N GLU A 58 -2.69 7.08 18.42
CA GLU A 58 -3.21 8.45 18.23
C GLU A 58 -2.27 9.41 17.47
N ASP A 59 -1.26 8.92 16.76
CA ASP A 59 -0.52 9.68 15.77
C ASP A 59 -1.26 9.58 14.45
N SER A 60 -2.24 10.47 14.30
CA SER A 60 -2.75 10.85 12.99
C SER A 60 -1.58 10.96 12.01
N MET A 61 -1.69 10.37 10.82
CA MET A 61 -0.67 10.37 9.75
C MET A 61 0.33 11.53 9.89
N PRO A 62 1.65 11.26 9.98
CA PRO A 62 2.63 12.28 10.33
C PRO A 62 2.43 13.56 9.52
N ALA A 63 2.57 14.72 10.16
CA ALA A 63 2.28 16.01 9.54
C ALA A 63 3.06 16.23 8.22
N GLU A 64 4.28 15.71 8.15
CA GLU A 64 5.11 15.72 6.94
C GLU A 64 4.45 14.95 5.78
N ILE A 65 3.93 13.75 6.05
CA ILE A 65 3.27 12.91 5.04
C ILE A 65 1.95 13.56 4.60
N LYS A 66 1.17 14.13 5.54
CA LYS A 66 -0.03 14.90 5.22
C LYS A 66 0.29 16.06 4.28
N GLN A 67 1.31 16.86 4.60
CA GLN A 67 1.70 18.01 3.79
C GLN A 67 2.17 17.60 2.39
N GLN A 68 2.93 16.51 2.28
CA GLN A 68 3.36 15.97 0.99
C GLN A 68 2.17 15.45 0.17
N LEU A 69 1.21 14.77 0.80
CA LEU A 69 -0.02 14.31 0.15
C LEU A 69 -0.91 15.48 -0.31
N GLU A 70 -1.06 16.53 0.49
CA GLU A 70 -1.80 17.74 0.11
C GLU A 70 -1.14 18.46 -1.08
N THR A 71 0.19 18.55 -1.07
CA THR A 71 0.95 19.12 -2.21
C THR A 71 0.73 18.30 -3.47
N LEU A 72 0.83 16.96 -3.36
CA LEU A 72 0.60 16.04 -4.46
C LEU A 72 -0.83 16.10 -5.00
N GLU A 73 -1.83 16.24 -4.11
CA GLU A 73 -3.23 16.41 -4.49
C GLU A 73 -3.45 17.73 -5.24
N ASN A 74 -2.83 18.83 -4.79
CA ASN A 74 -2.90 20.12 -5.48
C ASN A 74 -2.25 20.06 -6.88
N ASP A 75 -1.10 19.40 -7.01
CA ASP A 75 -0.45 19.19 -8.30
C ASP A 75 -1.32 18.35 -9.24
N TRP A 76 -1.92 17.27 -8.73
CA TRP A 76 -2.87 16.45 -9.50
C TRP A 76 -4.07 17.28 -9.98
N ARG A 77 -4.68 18.10 -9.11
CA ARG A 77 -5.79 18.98 -9.49
C ARG A 77 -5.36 19.99 -10.56
N GLN A 78 -4.17 20.57 -10.46
CA GLN A 78 -3.65 21.47 -11.49
C GLN A 78 -3.48 20.76 -12.85
N GLN A 79 -2.95 19.54 -12.85
CA GLN A 79 -2.79 18.75 -14.08
C GLN A 79 -4.14 18.39 -14.70
N HIS A 80 -5.11 17.98 -13.87
CA HIS A 80 -6.47 17.66 -14.31
C HIS A 80 -7.17 18.88 -14.91
N THR A 81 -7.08 20.05 -14.28
CA THR A 81 -7.63 21.31 -14.82
C THR A 81 -7.00 21.67 -16.16
N ARG A 82 -5.67 21.61 -16.27
CA ARG A 82 -4.97 21.92 -17.55
C ARG A 82 -5.39 20.97 -18.67
N PHE A 83 -5.55 19.69 -18.37
CA PHE A 83 -6.05 18.72 -19.33
C PHE A 83 -7.49 19.03 -19.73
N SER A 84 -8.37 19.30 -18.75
CA SER A 84 -9.78 19.62 -18.99
C SER A 84 -9.98 20.89 -19.82
N GLU A 85 -9.11 21.89 -19.67
CA GLU A 85 -9.12 23.11 -20.49
C GLU A 85 -8.66 22.86 -21.93
N GLN A 86 -7.72 21.93 -22.14
CA GLN A 86 -7.10 21.67 -23.46
C GLN A 86 -7.72 20.50 -24.23
N GLN A 87 -8.57 19.67 -23.59
CA GLN A 87 -9.16 18.47 -24.19
C GLN A 87 -10.04 18.77 -25.42
N HIS A 88 -10.55 20.00 -25.55
CA HIS A 88 -11.40 20.44 -26.68
C HIS A 88 -10.58 20.77 -27.94
N CYS A 89 -9.77 19.82 -28.40
CA CYS A 89 -8.96 19.96 -29.60
C CYS A 89 -9.54 19.16 -30.77
N LEU A 90 -9.89 19.83 -31.87
CA LEU A 90 -10.45 19.21 -33.08
C LEU A 90 -9.52 18.16 -33.70
N PHE A 91 -8.22 18.26 -33.45
CA PHE A 91 -7.18 17.39 -34.02
C PHE A 91 -6.85 16.17 -33.16
N ILE A 92 -7.49 16.02 -31.99
CA ILE A 92 -7.27 14.90 -31.08
C ILE A 92 -8.47 13.96 -31.12
N HIS A 93 -8.19 12.68 -31.35
CA HIS A 93 -9.23 11.65 -31.37
C HIS A 93 -9.78 11.40 -29.95
N SER A 94 -11.10 11.30 -29.81
CA SER A 94 -11.79 11.17 -28.52
C SER A 94 -11.35 9.95 -27.70
N ASP A 95 -10.98 8.85 -28.34
CA ASP A 95 -10.52 7.64 -27.67
C ASP A 95 -9.25 7.87 -26.82
N TRP A 96 -8.38 8.78 -27.26
CA TRP A 96 -7.20 9.15 -26.48
C TRP A 96 -7.55 9.98 -25.26
N LEU A 97 -8.58 10.84 -25.35
CA LEU A 97 -9.06 11.62 -24.22
C LEU A 97 -9.56 10.71 -23.10
N GLY A 98 -10.35 9.68 -23.43
CA GLY A 98 -10.85 8.72 -22.44
C GLY A 98 -9.74 7.94 -21.73
N ARG A 99 -8.66 7.58 -22.44
CA ARG A 99 -7.51 6.89 -21.83
C ARG A 99 -6.69 7.80 -20.91
N ILE A 100 -6.53 9.07 -21.28
CA ILE A 100 -5.82 10.05 -20.46
C ILE A 100 -6.64 10.35 -19.20
N GLU A 101 -7.94 10.57 -19.34
CA GLU A 101 -8.84 10.81 -18.19
C GLU A 101 -8.83 9.63 -17.22
N ALA A 102 -8.93 8.39 -17.71
CA ALA A 102 -8.83 7.20 -16.88
C ALA A 102 -7.50 7.13 -16.12
N SER A 103 -6.37 7.44 -16.79
CA SER A 103 -5.06 7.43 -16.13
C SER A 103 -4.92 8.51 -15.05
N LEU A 104 -5.55 9.68 -15.25
CA LEU A 104 -5.58 10.74 -14.24
C LEU A 104 -6.47 10.34 -13.05
N GLN A 105 -7.62 9.72 -13.32
CA GLN A 105 -8.53 9.24 -12.29
C GLN A 105 -7.88 8.17 -11.42
N ASP A 106 -7.17 7.21 -12.02
CA ASP A 106 -6.45 6.14 -11.30
C ASP A 106 -5.46 6.72 -10.28
N VAL A 107 -4.71 7.77 -10.65
CA VAL A 107 -3.78 8.46 -9.74
C VAL A 107 -4.54 9.16 -8.61
N GLY A 108 -5.65 9.82 -8.91
CA GLY A 108 -6.49 10.47 -7.90
C GLY A 108 -7.13 9.49 -6.91
N GLU A 109 -7.47 8.28 -7.34
CA GLU A 109 -7.94 7.20 -6.47
C GLU A 109 -6.83 6.70 -5.54
N GLN A 110 -5.60 6.53 -6.06
CA GLN A 110 -4.45 6.10 -5.26
C GLN A 110 -4.06 7.14 -4.19
N ILE A 111 -4.09 8.44 -4.53
CA ILE A 111 -3.81 9.52 -3.56
C ILE A 111 -4.86 9.50 -2.44
N ARG A 112 -6.14 9.39 -2.78
CA ARG A 112 -7.23 9.29 -1.78
C ARG A 112 -7.11 8.06 -0.90
N GLN A 113 -6.70 6.91 -1.46
CA GLN A 113 -6.46 5.71 -0.69
C GLN A 113 -5.29 5.90 0.30
N ALA A 114 -4.21 6.55 -0.13
CA ALA A 114 -3.06 6.85 0.73
C ALA A 114 -3.41 7.80 1.88
N GLN A 115 -4.37 8.70 1.70
CA GLN A 115 -4.86 9.59 2.76
C GLN A 115 -5.72 8.88 3.82
N GLN A 116 -6.27 7.70 3.50
CA GLN A 116 -7.12 6.90 4.39
C GLN A 116 -6.35 5.82 5.17
N CYS A 117 -5.07 5.63 4.85
CA CYS A 117 -4.15 4.71 5.55
C CYS A 117 -3.59 5.35 6.82
#